data_AF-A0A7X8LEE0-F1
#
_entry.id   AF-A0A7X8LEE0-F1
#
_cell.length_a   1.000
_cell.length_b   1.000
_cell.length_c   1.000
_cell.angle_alpha   90.00
_cell.angle_beta   90.00
_cell.angle_gamma   90.00
#
_symmetry.space_group_name_H-M   'P 1'
#
loop_
_entity.id
_entity.type
_entity.pdbx_description
1 polymer ?
#
loop_
_entity_poly.entity_id
_entity_poly.type
_entity_poly.pdbx_seq_one_letter_code
_entity_poly.pdbx_strand_id
1 'polypeptide(L)'
;MNWDYPELYYKIYPKLLESLDEHLGPDCSFDSISEVEAQIIVDDVYKKLAKECPEINTDPLDRRRKGRSNISQTYYGRSRLVRDLISILLISELLRRNRGNNIYRNPYFYLY
;
A
#
# COMPACT_ATOMS: atom_id res chain seq x y z
N MET A 1 -7.51 -8.54 -18.29
CA MET A 1 -6.34 -7.63 -18.27
C MET A 1 -5.18 -8.39 -17.65
N ASN A 2 -4.23 -8.79 -18.48
CA ASN A 2 -2.94 -9.30 -18.04
C ASN A 2 -2.09 -8.05 -17.74
N TRP A 3 -2.28 -7.47 -16.54
CA TRP A 3 -1.28 -6.53 -16.05
C TRP A 3 -0.10 -7.42 -15.71
N ASP A 4 0.88 -7.49 -16.60
CA ASP A 4 2.12 -8.14 -16.27
C ASP A 4 2.73 -7.41 -15.07
N TYR A 5 3.46 -8.15 -14.25
CA TYR A 5 4.28 -7.56 -13.21
C TYR A 5 5.57 -7.18 -13.93
N PRO A 6 5.77 -5.90 -14.28
CA PRO A 6 6.07 -4.83 -13.32
C PRO A 6 5.17 -3.59 -13.38
N GLU A 7 4.26 -3.45 -14.35
CA GLU A 7 3.55 -2.20 -14.63
C GLU A 7 2.65 -1.76 -13.46
N LEU A 8 2.06 -2.74 -12.75
CA LEU A 8 1.23 -2.46 -11.58
C LEU A 8 2.05 -1.84 -10.43
N TYR A 9 3.27 -2.32 -10.21
CA TYR A 9 4.18 -1.76 -9.20
C TYR A 9 4.51 -0.31 -9.53
N TYR A 10 4.88 -0.01 -10.78
CA TYR A 10 5.20 1.35 -11.20
C TYR A 10 4.02 2.33 -11.11
N LYS A 11 2.77 1.83 -11.11
CA LYS A 11 1.59 2.66 -10.89
C LYS A 11 1.29 2.89 -9.41
N ILE A 12 1.42 1.86 -8.59
CA ILE A 12 1.08 1.92 -7.16
C ILE A 12 2.15 2.70 -6.39
N TYR A 13 3.42 2.42 -6.68
CA TYR A 13 4.55 2.92 -5.92
C TYR A 13 4.65 4.46 -5.84
N PRO A 14 4.56 5.24 -6.93
CA PRO A 14 4.62 6.70 -6.84
C PRO A 14 3.46 7.29 -6.03
N LYS A 15 2.26 6.69 -6.13
CA LYS A 15 1.08 7.10 -5.37
C LYS A 15 1.25 6.81 -3.89
N LEU A 16 1.85 5.67 -3.57
CA LEU A 16 2.18 5.30 -2.20
C LEU A 16 3.14 6.32 -1.58
N LEU A 17 4.21 6.70 -2.28
CA LEU A 17 5.17 7.70 -1.77
C LEU A 17 4.49 9.07 -1.58
N GLU A 18 3.70 9.51 -2.56
CA GLU A 18 2.93 10.76 -2.46
C GLU A 18 2.00 10.75 -1.23
N SER A 19 1.16 9.73 -1.09
CA SER A 19 0.25 9.62 0.07
C SER A 19 1.00 9.46 1.40
N LEU A 20 2.16 8.80 1.40
CA LEU A 20 2.99 8.67 2.59
C LEU A 20 3.55 10.03 3.02
N ASP A 21 4.10 10.80 2.07
CA ASP A 21 4.67 12.12 2.35
C ASP A 21 3.57 13.14 2.71
N GLU A 22 2.37 13.05 2.11
CA GLU A 22 1.20 13.87 2.45
C GLU A 22 0.70 13.62 3.88
N HIS A 23 0.65 12.37 4.32
CA HIS A 23 0.06 12.01 5.62
C HIS A 23 1.06 12.00 6.78
N LEU A 24 2.33 11.69 6.52
CA LEU A 24 3.32 11.43 7.56
C LEU A 24 4.56 12.32 7.46
N GLY A 25 4.74 13.02 6.33
CA GLY A 25 5.92 13.82 6.06
C GLY A 25 7.16 12.99 5.68
N PRO A 26 8.23 13.67 5.21
CA PRO A 26 9.42 13.01 4.68
C PRO A 26 10.20 12.20 5.73
N ASP A 27 10.18 12.63 6.99
CA ASP A 27 11.03 12.08 8.06
C ASP A 27 10.32 11.08 8.98
N CYS A 28 9.15 10.57 8.59
CA CYS A 28 8.38 9.67 9.44
C CYS A 28 9.11 8.34 9.70
N SER A 29 9.17 7.94 10.98
CA SER A 29 9.69 6.65 11.43
C SER A 29 8.57 5.62 11.55
N PHE A 30 8.89 4.34 11.33
CA PHE A 30 7.95 3.22 11.53
C PHE A 30 7.30 3.22 12.91
N ASP A 31 8.05 3.66 13.95
CA ASP A 31 7.58 3.67 15.34
C ASP A 31 6.48 4.71 15.62
N SER A 32 6.26 5.68 14.72
CA SER A 32 5.27 6.76 14.91
C SER A 32 3.93 6.53 14.24
N ILE A 33 3.77 5.47 13.43
CA ILE A 33 2.54 5.25 12.66
C ILE A 33 1.51 4.48 13.46
N SER A 34 0.33 5.09 13.60
CA SER A 34 -0.88 4.42 14.07
C SER A 34 -1.44 3.47 13.00
N GLU A 35 -2.05 2.37 13.43
CA GLU A 35 -2.81 1.48 12.53
C GLU A 35 -3.89 2.23 11.74
N VAL A 36 -4.52 3.23 12.38
CA VAL A 36 -5.54 4.07 11.74
C VAL A 36 -4.94 4.90 10.60
N GLU A 37 -3.74 5.46 10.80
CA GLU A 37 -3.04 6.26 9.79
C GLU A 37 -2.59 5.39 8.61
N ALA A 38 -2.05 4.20 8.91
CA ALA A 38 -1.71 3.22 7.89
C ALA A 38 -2.93 2.85 7.02
N GLN A 39 -4.09 2.64 7.65
CA GLN A 39 -5.33 2.33 6.93
C GLN A 39 -5.80 3.50 6.05
N ILE A 40 -5.67 4.74 6.53
CA ILE A 40 -6.00 5.95 5.74
C ILE A 40 -5.12 6.03 4.49
N ILE A 41 -3.81 5.80 4.63
CA ILE A 41 -2.86 5.83 3.50
C ILE A 41 -3.21 4.74 2.47
N VAL A 42 -3.48 3.51 2.94
CA VAL A 42 -3.90 2.41 2.06
C VAL A 42 -5.18 2.76 1.30
N ASP A 43 -6.16 3.34 1.99
CA ASP A 43 -7.43 3.75 1.41
C ASP A 43 -7.26 4.87 0.37
N ASP A 44 -6.38 5.82 0.63
CA ASP A 44 -6.09 6.93 -0.28
C ASP A 44 -5.40 6.44 -1.56
N VAL A 45 -4.33 5.64 -1.43
CA VAL A 45 -3.64 5.02 -2.56
C VAL A 45 -4.61 4.16 -3.37
N TYR A 46 -5.47 3.39 -2.70
CA TYR A 46 -6.51 2.60 -3.36
C TYR A 46 -7.49 3.48 -4.15
N LYS A 47 -7.95 4.61 -3.59
CA LYS A 47 -8.84 5.55 -4.28
C LYS A 47 -8.15 6.17 -5.50
N LYS A 48 -6.89 6.61 -5.36
CA LYS A 48 -6.09 7.16 -6.47
C LYS A 48 -5.93 6.12 -7.58
N LEU A 49 -5.67 4.86 -7.24
CA LEU A 49 -5.54 3.77 -8.20
C LEU A 49 -6.88 3.38 -8.85
N ALA A 50 -7.97 3.35 -8.08
CA ALA A 50 -9.30 3.00 -8.59
C ALA A 50 -9.86 4.05 -9.58
N LYS A 51 -9.42 5.31 -9.48
CA LYS A 51 -9.73 6.36 -10.48
C LYS A 51 -9.06 6.09 -11.84
N GLU A 52 -7.83 5.58 -11.83
CA GLU A 52 -7.06 5.28 -13.06
C GLU A 52 -7.38 3.90 -13.64
N CYS A 53 -7.65 2.93 -12.78
CA CYS A 53 -7.91 1.54 -13.13
C CYS A 53 -9.30 1.13 -12.58
N PRO A 54 -10.40 1.54 -13.22
CA PRO A 54 -11.76 1.23 -12.76
C PRO A 54 -12.06 -0.29 -12.74
N GLU A 55 -11.26 -1.10 -13.43
CA GLU A 55 -11.34 -2.56 -13.44
C GLU A 55 -11.09 -3.19 -12.07
N ILE A 56 -10.35 -2.50 -11.19
CA ILE A 56 -10.08 -2.93 -9.81
C ILE A 56 -11.37 -2.89 -8.98
N ASN A 57 -12.24 -1.91 -9.24
CA ASN A 57 -13.51 -1.74 -8.54
C ASN A 57 -14.67 -2.51 -9.20
N THR A 58 -14.49 -2.92 -10.46
CA THR A 58 -15.52 -3.55 -11.28
C THR A 58 -15.29 -5.06 -11.39
N ASP A 59 -14.97 -5.72 -10.27
CA ASP A 59 -14.91 -7.18 -10.27
C ASP A 59 -16.34 -7.77 -10.23
N PRO A 60 -16.81 -8.47 -11.28
CA PRO A 60 -18.13 -9.10 -11.28
C PRO A 60 -18.30 -10.14 -10.15
N LEU A 61 -17.19 -10.66 -9.59
CA LEU A 61 -17.21 -11.59 -8.46
C LEU A 61 -17.55 -10.91 -7.12
N ASP A 62 -17.17 -9.64 -6.92
CA ASP A 62 -17.54 -8.88 -5.72
C ASP A 62 -19.05 -8.55 -5.72
N ARG A 63 -19.63 -8.26 -6.89
CA ARG A 63 -21.08 -7.96 -7.04
C ARG A 63 -21.99 -9.16 -6.80
N ARG A 64 -21.56 -10.38 -7.15
CA ARG A 64 -22.39 -11.60 -7.07
C ARG A 64 -22.49 -12.20 -5.66
N ARG A 65 -21.59 -11.83 -4.73
CA ARG A 65 -21.58 -12.37 -3.36
C ARG A 65 -22.71 -11.84 -2.47
N LYS A 66 -23.43 -10.80 -2.88
CA LYS A 66 -24.59 -10.30 -2.12
C LYS A 66 -25.83 -11.23 -2.19
N GLY A 67 -25.79 -12.32 -2.96
CA GLY A 67 -26.99 -13.13 -3.23
C GLY A 67 -26.88 -14.66 -3.21
N ARG A 68 -25.69 -15.30 -3.25
CA ARG A 68 -25.61 -16.77 -3.27
C ARG A 68 -24.30 -17.28 -2.67
N SER A 69 -24.38 -17.80 -1.45
CA SER A 69 -23.34 -18.60 -0.81
C SER A 69 -23.42 -20.03 -1.35
N ASN A 70 -22.50 -20.44 -2.21
CA ASN A 70 -22.24 -21.85 -2.47
C ASN A 70 -20.77 -22.01 -2.91
N ILE A 71 -20.03 -22.83 -2.15
CA ILE A 71 -18.84 -23.61 -2.56
C ILE A 71 -17.48 -22.88 -2.58
N SER A 72 -16.76 -23.05 -1.46
CA SER A 72 -15.32 -23.41 -1.29
C SER A 72 -14.18 -22.81 -2.14
N GLN A 73 -14.25 -21.56 -2.58
CA GLN A 73 -13.02 -20.83 -2.92
C GLN A 73 -13.04 -19.47 -2.25
N THR A 74 -12.03 -19.23 -1.41
CA THR A 74 -11.72 -17.94 -0.78
C THR A 74 -11.24 -16.99 -1.89
N TYR A 75 -12.12 -16.64 -2.82
CA TYR A 75 -11.87 -15.62 -3.80
C TYR A 75 -11.86 -14.27 -3.08
N TYR A 76 -10.67 -13.75 -2.87
CA TYR A 76 -10.45 -12.37 -2.50
C TYR A 76 -10.80 -11.53 -3.74
N GLY A 77 -11.79 -10.64 -3.63
CA GLY A 77 -12.09 -9.69 -4.71
C GLY A 77 -10.82 -8.92 -5.08
N ARG A 78 -10.68 -8.53 -6.35
CA ARG A 78 -9.51 -7.74 -6.82
C ARG A 78 -9.24 -6.51 -5.96
N SER A 79 -10.29 -5.90 -5.42
CA SER A 79 -10.25 -4.80 -4.47
C SER A 79 -9.40 -5.13 -3.22
N ARG A 80 -9.61 -6.28 -2.61
CA ARG A 80 -8.90 -6.74 -1.42
C ARG A 80 -7.46 -7.11 -1.71
N LEU A 81 -7.21 -7.83 -2.81
CA LEU A 81 -5.84 -8.17 -3.22
C LEU A 81 -4.98 -6.93 -3.47
N VAL A 82 -5.56 -5.90 -4.10
CA VAL A 82 -4.88 -4.63 -4.33
C VAL A 82 -4.61 -3.90 -3.02
N ARG A 83 -5.58 -3.86 -2.09
CA ARG A 83 -5.37 -3.28 -0.75
C ARG A 83 -4.25 -3.99 0.00
N ASP A 84 -4.25 -5.32 0.00
CA ASP A 84 -3.20 -6.10 0.64
C ASP A 84 -1.81 -5.84 0.00
N LEU A 85 -1.75 -5.72 -1.33
CA LEU A 85 -0.53 -5.35 -2.04
C LEU A 85 -0.03 -3.96 -1.65
N ILE A 86 -0.92 -2.97 -1.57
CA ILE A 86 -0.58 -1.61 -1.11
C ILE A 86 -0.04 -1.66 0.33
N SER A 87 -0.68 -2.43 1.22
CA SER A 87 -0.21 -2.61 2.59
C SER A 87 1.18 -3.24 2.68
N ILE A 88 1.48 -4.26 1.86
CA ILE A 88 2.82 -4.87 1.80
C ILE A 88 3.87 -3.86 1.35
N LEU A 89 3.56 -3.04 0.33
CA LEU A 89 4.45 -2.00 -0.15
C LEU A 89 4.65 -0.89 0.90
N LEU A 90 3.59 -0.49 1.59
CA LEU A 90 3.65 0.46 2.69
C LEU A 90 4.60 -0.03 3.79
N ILE A 91 4.41 -1.27 4.27
CA ILE A 91 5.29 -1.87 5.30
C ILE A 91 6.75 -1.91 4.80
N SER A 92 6.96 -2.30 3.55
CA SER A 92 8.30 -2.36 2.95
C SER A 92 8.98 -0.99 2.93
N GLU A 93 8.22 0.06 2.63
CA GLU A 93 8.71 1.44 2.62
C GLU A 93 9.02 1.96 4.02
N LEU A 94 8.15 1.68 4.99
CA LEU A 94 8.41 2.07 6.38
C LEU A 94 9.64 1.37 6.96
N LEU A 95 9.82 0.08 6.65
CA LEU A 95 11.02 -0.66 7.02
C LEU A 95 12.28 -0.09 6.34
N ARG A 96 12.17 0.35 5.09
CA ARG A 96 13.27 1.01 4.36
C ARG A 96 13.65 2.34 4.99
N ARG A 97 12.68 3.20 5.32
CA ARG A 97 12.91 4.51 5.99
C ARG A 97 13.52 4.32 7.38
N ASN A 98 13.04 3.33 8.15
CA ASN A 98 13.60 3.01 9.46
C ASN A 98 15.08 2.58 9.39
N ARG A 99 15.46 1.82 8.36
CA ARG A 99 16.88 1.44 8.14
C ARG A 99 17.75 2.63 7.74
N GLY A 100 17.24 3.54 6.89
CA GLY A 100 17.96 4.76 6.51
C GLY A 100 18.26 5.68 7.69
N ASN A 101 17.28 5.86 8.59
CA ASN A 101 17.44 6.70 9.79
C ASN A 101 18.41 6.11 10.81
N ASN A 102 18.55 4.78 10.87
CA ASN A 102 19.53 4.12 11.75
C ASN A 102 20.97 4.22 11.26
N ILE A 103 21.23 4.46 9.97
CA ILE A 103 22.60 4.66 9.46
C ILE A 103 23.17 6.00 9.96
N TYR A 104 22.32 7.03 10.10
CA TYR A 104 22.71 8.33 10.70
C TYR A 104 22.75 8.32 12.23
N ARG A 105 22.22 7.28 12.88
CA ARG A 105 22.35 7.04 14.33
C ARG A 105 23.54 6.14 14.64
N ASN A 106 24.65 6.33 13.93
CA ASN A 106 25.90 5.68 14.28
C ASN A 106 26.68 6.62 15.21
N PRO A 107 26.87 6.30 16.51
CA PRO A 107 27.50 7.19 17.50
C PRO A 107 28.99 7.45 17.24
N TYR A 108 29.57 6.92 16.16
CA TYR A 108 30.98 7.09 15.80
C TYR A 108 31.24 8.24 14.80
N PHE A 109 30.24 9.05 14.46
CA PHE A 109 30.40 10.20 13.55
C PHE A 109 30.67 11.56 14.25
N TYR A 110 31.27 11.54 15.44
CA TYR A 110 31.87 12.73 16.08
C TYR A 110 33.36 12.52 16.33
N LEU A 111 34.14 12.40 15.26
CA LEU A 111 35.59 12.56 15.29
C LEU A 111 36.00 13.18 13.95
N TYR A 112 35.97 14.52 13.87
CA TYR A 112 36.98 15.38 13.23
C TYR A 112 36.65 16.84 13.51
#